data_AF-A0A7S2ELG5-F1
#
_entry.id   AF-A0A7S2ELG5-F1
#
_cell.length_a   1.000
_cell.length_b   1.000
_cell.length_c   1.000
_cell.angle_alpha   90.00
_cell.angle_beta   90.00
_cell.angle_gamma   90.00
#
_symmetry.space_group_name_H-M   'P 1'
#
loop_
_entity.id
_entity.type
_entity.pdbx_description
1 polymer ?
#
loop_
_entity_poly.entity_id
_entity_poly.type
_entity_poly.pdbx_seq_one_letter_code
_entity_poly.pdbx_strand_id
1 'polypeptide(L)'
;VIVGVACGVYHTCAVTSTGSILTWGKGIQTGHHGKRTVLLPTRLLQDLSSKVVVSVSANGVHTACVTKDGELFTWGNGEYGKLGHGDENDQHAPKRVEALVGK
;
A
#
# COMPACT_ATOMS: atom_id res chain seq x y z
N VAL A 1 2.40 1.85 18.71
CA VAL A 1 1.20 1.01 18.88
C VAL A 1 0.64 0.69 17.50
N ILE A 2 0.10 -0.51 17.27
CA ILE A 2 -0.63 -0.81 16.02
C ILE A 2 -2.09 -0.42 16.22
N VAL A 3 -2.65 0.32 15.26
CA VAL A 3 -4.03 0.85 15.33
C VAL A 3 -4.91 0.37 14.18
N GLY A 4 -4.33 -0.29 13.19
CA GLY A 4 -5.05 -0.87 12.06
C GLY A 4 -4.28 -2.01 11.44
N VAL A 5 -5.02 -2.93 10.81
CA VAL A 5 -4.48 -4.09 10.10
C VAL A 5 -5.31 -4.34 8.85
N ALA A 6 -4.68 -4.81 7.78
CA ALA A 6 -5.35 -5.35 6.61
C ALA A 6 -4.62 -6.61 6.13
N CYS A 7 -5.39 -7.59 5.65
CA CYS A 7 -4.86 -8.89 5.23
C CYS A 7 -5.26 -9.16 3.78
N GLY A 8 -4.27 -9.22 2.88
CA GLY A 8 -4.47 -9.75 1.54
C GLY A 8 -4.24 -11.27 1.50
N VAL A 9 -4.21 -11.84 0.30
CA VAL A 9 -4.06 -13.30 0.10
C VAL A 9 -2.67 -13.78 0.49
N TYR A 10 -1.63 -13.00 0.18
CA TYR A 10 -0.23 -13.38 0.43
C TYR A 10 0.54 -12.35 1.26
N HIS A 11 -0.12 -11.33 1.80
CA HIS A 11 0.54 -10.25 2.52
C HIS A 11 -0.34 -9.70 3.64
N THR A 12 0.29 -9.02 4.57
CA THR A 12 -0.38 -8.34 5.67
C THR A 12 0.20 -6.93 5.78
N CYS A 13 -0.67 -5.99 6.14
CA CYS A 13 -0.34 -4.61 6.39
C CYS A 13 -0.73 -4.25 7.82
N ALA A 14 0.05 -3.42 8.48
CA ALA A 14 -0.29 -2.82 9.76
C ALA A 14 -0.02 -1.32 9.73
N VAL A 15 -0.88 -0.53 10.37
CA VAL A 15 -0.70 0.91 10.54
C VAL A 15 -0.39 1.21 12.00
N THR A 16 0.66 2.00 12.23
CA THR A 16 1.02 2.44 13.59
C THR A 16 0.21 3.67 13.99
N SER A 17 0.09 3.92 15.30
CA SER A 17 -0.49 5.14 15.87
C SER A 17 0.22 6.43 15.43
N THR A 18 1.44 6.32 14.90
CA THR A 18 2.23 7.44 14.35
C THR A 18 2.07 7.58 12.83
N GLY A 19 1.19 6.78 12.21
CA GLY A 19 0.90 6.83 10.78
C GLY A 19 1.91 6.14 9.86
N SER A 20 2.80 5.30 10.40
CA SER A 20 3.65 4.46 9.56
C SER A 20 2.91 3.21 9.13
N ILE A 21 3.10 2.78 7.87
CA ILE A 21 2.63 1.49 7.38
C ILE A 21 3.78 0.47 7.38
N LEU A 22 3.49 -0.74 7.87
CA LEU A 22 4.37 -1.90 7.80
C LEU A 22 3.70 -2.95 6.91
N THR A 23 4.48 -3.59 6.05
CA THR A 23 3.99 -4.66 5.18
C THR A 23 4.95 -5.85 5.20
N TRP A 24 4.39 -7.05 5.08
CA TRP A 24 5.14 -8.31 4.99
C TRP A 24 4.33 -9.36 4.25
N GLY A 25 4.99 -10.44 3.85
CA GLY A 25 4.43 -11.51 3.01
C GLY A 25 5.15 -11.61 1.67
N LYS A 26 4.48 -12.20 0.68
CA LYS A 26 5.04 -12.49 -0.63
C LYS A 26 4.51 -11.50 -1.66
N GLY A 27 5.36 -11.13 -2.62
CA GLY A 27 4.97 -10.44 -3.84
C GLY A 27 4.98 -8.91 -3.79
N ILE A 28 4.58 -8.32 -4.91
CA ILE A 28 4.70 -6.89 -5.21
C ILE A 28 3.69 -6.05 -4.41
N GLN A 29 2.60 -6.65 -3.96
CA GLN A 29 1.63 -6.09 -3.01
C GLN A 29 2.24 -5.73 -1.66
N THR A 30 3.46 -6.16 -1.37
CA THR A 30 4.18 -5.67 -0.18
C THR A 30 4.69 -4.22 -0.38
N GLY A 31 4.84 -3.74 -1.62
CA GLY A 31 5.22 -2.37 -1.93
C GLY A 31 6.73 -2.06 -1.82
N HIS A 32 7.58 -3.09 -1.66
CA HIS A 32 9.04 -2.91 -1.47
C HIS A 32 9.85 -2.97 -2.78
N HIS A 33 9.37 -2.30 -3.84
CA HIS A 33 10.06 -2.17 -5.13
C HIS A 33 10.55 -3.50 -5.74
N GLY A 34 9.69 -4.53 -5.75
CA GLY A 34 9.97 -5.80 -6.42
C GLY A 34 10.69 -6.86 -5.57
N LYS A 35 10.84 -6.66 -4.25
CA LYS A 35 11.26 -7.75 -3.35
C LYS A 35 10.27 -8.91 -3.40
N ARG A 36 10.77 -10.13 -3.66
CA ARG A 36 9.93 -11.33 -3.81
C ARG A 36 9.18 -11.74 -2.55
N THR A 37 9.82 -11.63 -1.38
CA THR A 37 9.23 -11.95 -0.08
C THR A 37 9.83 -11.08 1.01
N VAL A 38 8.98 -10.57 1.88
CA VAL A 38 9.30 -9.77 3.06
C VAL A 38 8.85 -10.57 4.28
N LEU A 39 9.79 -11.11 5.04
CA LEU A 39 9.48 -12.09 6.10
C LEU A 39 9.02 -11.46 7.41
N LEU A 40 9.35 -10.19 7.63
CA LEU A 40 9.08 -9.48 8.87
C LEU A 40 8.33 -8.17 8.58
N PRO A 41 7.48 -7.68 9.50
CA PRO A 41 6.84 -6.38 9.36
C PRO A 41 7.87 -5.29 9.04
N THR A 42 7.89 -4.83 7.80
CA THR A 42 8.90 -3.88 7.30
C THR A 42 8.21 -2.59 6.93
N ARG A 43 8.72 -1.47 7.44
CA ARG A 43 8.15 -0.14 7.15
C ARG A 43 8.38 0.25 5.70
N LEU A 44 7.36 0.81 5.04
CA LEU A 44 7.53 1.49 3.75
C LEU A 44 8.10 2.88 3.99
N LEU A 45 9.38 3.06 3.64
CA LEU A 45 10.15 4.29 3.91
C LEU A 45 10.38 5.17 2.67
N GLN A 46 10.14 4.66 1.47
CA GLN A 46 10.45 5.43 0.27
C GLN A 46 9.28 6.34 -0.11
N ASP A 47 8.18 5.77 -0.59
CA ASP A 47 7.08 6.56 -1.16
C ASP A 47 6.15 7.18 -0.10
N LEU A 48 6.20 6.69 1.14
CA LEU A 48 5.29 7.08 2.23
C LEU A 48 6.01 7.65 3.47
N SER A 49 7.32 7.90 3.43
CA SER A 49 8.07 8.37 4.62
C SER A 49 7.61 9.72 5.15
N SER A 50 7.17 10.62 4.26
CA SER A 50 6.67 11.95 4.62
C SER A 50 5.16 11.99 4.86
N LYS A 51 4.49 10.83 4.81
CA LYS A 51 3.02 10.72 4.88
C LYS A 51 2.59 10.08 6.19
N VAL A 52 1.45 10.55 6.71
CA VAL A 52 0.79 9.95 7.87
C VAL A 52 -0.36 9.09 7.34
N VAL A 53 -0.20 7.77 7.33
CA VAL A 53 -1.27 6.84 6.91
C VAL A 53 -2.31 6.72 8.01
N VAL A 54 -3.58 6.90 7.66
CA VAL A 54 -4.71 6.81 8.61
C VAL A 54 -5.59 5.59 8.37
N SER A 55 -5.54 5.00 7.17
CA SER A 55 -6.29 3.79 6.84
C SER A 55 -5.56 2.95 5.81
N VAL A 56 -5.71 1.63 5.91
CA VAL A 56 -5.15 0.66 4.97
C VAL A 56 -6.20 -0.40 4.63
N SER A 57 -6.21 -0.83 3.37
CA SER A 57 -6.98 -1.96 2.89
C SER A 57 -6.08 -2.85 2.03
N ALA A 58 -6.29 -4.16 2.12
CA ALA A 58 -5.57 -5.16 1.36
C ALA A 58 -6.58 -6.23 0.97
N ASN A 59 -6.70 -6.49 -0.33
CA ASN A 59 -7.58 -7.54 -0.83
C ASN A 59 -6.92 -8.20 -2.04
N GLY A 60 -7.02 -9.52 -2.16
CA GLY A 60 -6.33 -10.25 -3.22
C GLY A 60 -4.81 -10.01 -3.17
N VAL A 61 -4.29 -9.49 -4.27
CA VAL A 61 -2.88 -9.17 -4.50
C VAL A 61 -2.65 -7.67 -4.77
N HIS A 62 -3.45 -6.81 -4.13
CA HIS A 62 -3.21 -5.36 -4.12
C HIS A 62 -3.44 -4.76 -2.72
N THR A 63 -2.95 -3.55 -2.55
CA THR A 63 -3.02 -2.79 -1.31
C THR A 63 -3.36 -1.35 -1.64
N ALA A 64 -4.13 -0.73 -0.75
CA ALA A 64 -4.47 0.68 -0.80
C ALA A 64 -4.28 1.30 0.58
N CYS A 65 -3.86 2.56 0.63
CA CYS A 65 -3.86 3.33 1.86
C CYS A 65 -4.25 4.79 1.62
N VAL A 66 -4.86 5.39 2.65
CA VAL A 66 -5.22 6.81 2.65
C VAL A 66 -4.36 7.55 3.67
N THR A 67 -3.80 8.68 3.26
CA THR A 67 -3.03 9.57 4.13
C THR A 67 -3.96 10.53 4.89
N LYS A 68 -3.46 11.13 5.97
CA LYS A 68 -4.16 12.17 6.73
C LYS A 68 -4.54 13.38 5.87
N ASP A 69 -3.77 13.63 4.81
CA ASP A 69 -4.00 14.72 3.85
C ASP A 69 -5.02 14.34 2.76
N GLY A 70 -5.66 13.17 2.88
CA GLY A 70 -6.68 12.70 1.94
C GLY A 70 -6.13 12.09 0.65
N GLU A 71 -4.83 11.82 0.56
CA GLU A 71 -4.24 11.22 -0.64
C GLU A 71 -4.41 9.70 -0.63
N LEU A 72 -4.85 9.15 -1.77
CA LEU A 72 -4.94 7.71 -1.99
C LEU A 72 -3.68 7.19 -2.70
N PHE A 73 -3.11 6.12 -2.16
CA PHE A 73 -2.04 5.36 -2.78
C PHE A 73 -2.48 3.91 -2.98
N THR A 74 -2.10 3.33 -4.10
CA THR A 74 -2.40 1.94 -4.48
C THR A 74 -1.16 1.27 -5.04
N TRP A 75 -1.00 -0.03 -4.74
CA TRP A 75 0.07 -0.84 -5.31
C TRP A 75 -0.26 -2.33 -5.31
N GLY A 76 0.57 -3.13 -5.98
CA GLY A 76 0.37 -4.55 -6.21
C GLY A 76 -0.02 -4.84 -7.66
N ASN A 77 -0.86 -5.85 -7.87
CA ASN A 77 -1.25 -6.28 -9.19
C ASN A 77 -2.24 -5.29 -9.85
N GLY A 78 -2.02 -4.98 -11.13
CA GLY A 78 -2.74 -3.98 -11.91
C GLY A 78 -3.96 -4.50 -12.68
N GLU A 79 -4.12 -5.82 -12.81
CA GLU A 79 -5.18 -6.43 -13.62
C GLU A 79 -6.57 -5.87 -13.29
N TYR A 80 -7.37 -5.68 -14.35
CA TYR A 80 -8.72 -5.09 -14.30
C TYR A 80 -8.74 -3.61 -13.88
N GLY A 81 -7.61 -2.91 -13.93
CA GLY A 81 -7.51 -1.47 -13.62
C GLY A 81 -7.74 -1.14 -12.15
N LYS A 82 -7.68 -2.13 -11.24
CA LYS A 82 -8.03 -1.99 -9.82
C LYS A 82 -7.14 -1.05 -9.01
N LEU A 83 -6.02 -0.61 -9.58
CA LEU A 83 -5.15 0.39 -8.98
C LEU A 83 -5.55 1.84 -9.33
N GLY A 84 -6.46 2.04 -10.29
CA GLY A 84 -6.98 3.37 -10.61
C GLY A 84 -5.97 4.32 -11.28
N HIS A 85 -4.91 3.78 -11.90
CA HIS A 85 -3.88 4.59 -12.58
C HIS A 85 -4.15 4.86 -14.07
N GLY A 86 -5.33 4.47 -14.58
CA GLY A 86 -5.69 4.61 -15.99
C GLY A 86 -5.07 3.57 -16.91
N ASP A 87 -4.47 2.52 -16.34
CA ASP A 87 -3.88 1.38 -17.03
C ASP A 87 -4.05 0.10 -16.17
N GLU A 88 -3.58 -1.03 -16.70
CA GLU A 88 -3.56 -2.32 -15.99
C GLU A 88 -2.15 -2.71 -15.51
N ASN A 89 -1.24 -1.74 -15.40
CA ASN A 89 0.15 -2.01 -15.06
C ASN A 89 0.31 -2.28 -13.56
N ASP A 90 1.01 -3.36 -13.23
CA ASP A 90 1.45 -3.65 -11.88
C ASP A 90 2.25 -2.48 -11.28
N GLN A 91 2.07 -2.23 -9.99
CA GLN A 91 2.84 -1.24 -9.24
C GLN A 91 3.60 -1.94 -8.12
N HIS A 92 4.93 -1.90 -8.22
CA HIS A 92 5.82 -2.57 -7.27
C HIS A 92 6.03 -1.80 -5.96
N ALA A 93 5.50 -0.58 -5.89
CA ALA A 93 5.60 0.35 -4.78
C ALA A 93 4.37 1.26 -4.74
N PRO A 94 4.04 1.89 -3.60
CA PRO A 94 2.93 2.81 -3.50
C PRO A 94 2.96 3.90 -4.57
N LYS A 95 1.93 3.96 -5.41
CA LYS A 95 1.74 5.02 -6.40
C LYS A 95 0.49 5.81 -6.06
N ARG A 96 0.58 7.13 -6.13
CA ARG A 96 -0.54 8.03 -5.88
C ARG A 96 -1.59 7.91 -6.98
N VAL A 97 -2.86 7.92 -6.60
CA VAL A 97 -3.98 7.92 -7.55
C VAL A 97 -4.29 9.36 -7.94
N GLU A 98 -3.62 9.87 -8.97
CA GLU A 98 -3.72 11.29 -9.38
C GLU A 98 -5.15 11.73 -9.74
N ALA A 99 -6.00 10.82 -10.21
CA ALA A 99 -7.38 11.11 -10.57
C ALA A 99 -8.27 11.57 -9.39
N LEU A 100 -7.83 11.32 -8.14
CA LEU A 100 -8.56 11.69 -6.92
C LEU A 100 -8.02 12.94 -6.22
N VAL A 101 -6.98 13.57 -6.77
CA VAL A 101 -6.41 14.78 -6.17
C VAL A 101 -7.42 15.92 -6.22
N GLY A 102 -7.73 16.50 -5.07
CA GLY A 102 -8.68 17.62 -4.93
C GLY A 102 -10.15 17.23 -5.08
N LYS A 103 -10.49 15.94 -4.94
CA LYS A 103 -11.88 15.45 -4.85
C LYS A 103 -12.41 15.50 -3.43
#